data_AF-A0A3M9M8T4-F1
#
_entry.id   AF-A0A3M9M8T4-F1
#
_cell.length_a   1.000
_cell.length_b   1.000
_cell.length_c   1.000
_cell.angle_alpha   90.00
_cell.angle_beta   90.00
_cell.angle_gamma   90.00
#
_symmetry.space_group_name_H-M   'P 1'
#
loop_
_entity.id
_entity.type
_entity.pdbx_description
1 polymer ?
#
loop_
_entity_poly.entity_id
_entity_poly.type
_entity_poly.pdbx_seq_one_letter_code
_entity_poly.pdbx_strand_id
1 'polypeptide(L)'
;MWRLVEYAVVCVVPAAILVGCDKAVRAWINRDHPRRDTEPAPAPRDIARLSSDLTRLHVELEALRVSRAAARVHRLRATTLAYDDVLESCCIALQVTDGLPPREWSSVERLEVEATLEEAGLRW
;
A
#
# COMPACT_ATOMS: atom_id res chain seq x y z
N MET A 1 -28.52 -34.01 16.47
CA MET A 1 -28.05 -33.44 15.19
C MET A 1 -28.08 -31.90 15.20
N TRP A 2 -29.16 -31.27 15.69
CA TRP A 2 -29.32 -29.79 15.79
C TRP A 2 -28.17 -29.04 16.50
N ARG A 3 -27.66 -29.56 17.64
CA ARG A 3 -26.57 -28.91 18.40
C ARG A 3 -25.24 -28.85 17.67
N LEU A 4 -24.94 -29.80 16.76
CA LEU A 4 -23.71 -29.76 15.97
C LEU A 4 -23.74 -28.64 14.91
N VAL A 5 -24.94 -28.29 14.44
CA VAL A 5 -25.15 -27.19 13.48
C VAL A 5 -24.90 -25.84 14.16
N GLU A 6 -25.35 -25.67 15.40
CA GLU A 6 -25.09 -24.44 16.18
C GLU A 6 -23.59 -24.22 16.41
N TYR A 7 -22.84 -25.26 16.78
CA TYR A 7 -21.39 -25.16 16.93
C TYR A 7 -20.66 -24.88 15.63
N ALA A 8 -21.06 -25.52 14.52
CA ALA A 8 -20.46 -25.27 13.21
C ALA A 8 -20.69 -23.81 12.77
N VAL A 9 -21.88 -23.26 12.99
CA VAL A 9 -22.20 -21.87 12.66
C VAL A 9 -21.40 -20.90 13.51
N VAL A 10 -21.30 -21.11 14.83
CA VAL A 10 -20.53 -20.22 15.72
C VAL A 10 -19.04 -20.20 15.37
N CYS A 11 -18.48 -21.30 14.87
CA CYS A 11 -17.07 -21.36 14.46
C CYS A 11 -16.80 -20.78 13.07
N VAL A 12 -17.73 -20.94 12.12
CA VAL A 12 -17.49 -20.54 10.71
C VAL A 12 -17.84 -19.07 10.48
N VAL A 13 -18.80 -18.51 11.22
CA VAL A 13 -19.24 -17.11 11.06
C VAL A 13 -18.10 -16.09 11.26
N PRO A 14 -17.26 -16.17 12.30
CA PRO A 14 -16.16 -15.21 12.49
C PRO A 14 -15.13 -15.27 11.36
N ALA A 15 -14.81 -16.46 10.87
CA ALA A 15 -13.87 -16.66 9.76
C ALA A 15 -14.44 -16.09 8.45
N ALA A 16 -15.72 -16.33 8.19
CA ALA A 16 -16.41 -15.79 7.01
C ALA A 16 -16.49 -14.26 7.03
N ILE A 17 -16.73 -13.65 8.20
CA ILE A 17 -16.71 -12.19 8.38
C ILE A 17 -15.32 -11.62 8.09
N LEU A 18 -14.26 -12.23 8.62
CA LEU A 18 -12.89 -11.75 8.38
C LEU A 18 -12.49 -11.85 6.90
N VAL A 19 -12.84 -12.96 6.22
CA VAL A 19 -12.60 -13.11 4.78
C VAL A 19 -13.44 -12.13 3.96
N GLY A 20 -14.68 -11.88 4.39
CA GLY A 20 -15.56 -10.87 3.80
C GLY A 20 -14.98 -9.46 3.91
N CYS A 21 -14.48 -9.09 5.09
CA CYS A 21 -13.82 -7.81 5.33
C CYS A 21 -12.51 -7.68 4.54
N ASP A 22 -11.66 -8.71 4.51
CA ASP A 22 -10.41 -8.70 3.72
C ASP A 22 -10.72 -8.53 2.22
N LYS A 23 -11.71 -9.26 1.69
CA LYS A 23 -12.15 -9.10 0.30
C LYS A 23 -12.79 -7.74 0.04
N ALA A 24 -13.58 -7.22 0.97
CA ALA A 24 -14.22 -5.92 0.83
C ALA A 24 -13.17 -4.80 0.85
N VAL A 25 -12.19 -4.87 1.76
CA VAL A 25 -11.06 -3.93 1.83
C VAL A 25 -10.23 -4.02 0.56
N ARG A 26 -9.86 -5.23 0.09
CA ARG A 26 -9.17 -5.41 -1.18
C ARG A 26 -9.99 -4.89 -2.37
N ALA A 27 -11.30 -5.10 -2.38
CA ALA A 27 -12.17 -4.62 -3.45
C ALA A 27 -12.38 -3.10 -3.39
N TRP A 28 -12.25 -2.49 -2.21
CA TRP A 28 -12.32 -1.04 -2.03
C TRP A 28 -11.01 -0.38 -2.47
N ILE A 29 -9.87 -0.94 -2.07
CA ILE A 29 -8.54 -0.54 -2.55
C ILE A 29 -8.43 -0.72 -4.08
N ASN A 30 -8.94 -1.84 -4.61
CA ASN A 30 -8.97 -2.10 -6.05
C ASN A 30 -10.07 -1.34 -6.80
N ARG A 31 -10.95 -0.61 -6.11
CA ARG A 31 -11.90 0.35 -6.71
C ARG A 31 -11.31 1.75 -6.77
N ASP A 32 -10.48 2.11 -5.80
CA ASP A 32 -9.71 3.37 -5.82
C ASP A 32 -8.55 3.32 -6.82
N HIS A 33 -8.13 2.12 -7.24
CA HIS A 33 -7.42 1.92 -8.50
C HIS A 33 -8.43 1.67 -9.62
N PRO A 34 -8.88 2.69 -10.37
CA PRO A 34 -9.55 2.41 -11.64
C PRO A 34 -8.57 1.58 -12.46
N ARG A 35 -8.98 0.34 -12.72
CA ARG A 35 -8.34 -0.62 -13.62
C ARG A 35 -7.97 0.13 -14.90
N ARG A 36 -6.71 0.52 -15.02
CA ARG A 36 -6.13 1.11 -16.24
C ARG A 36 -5.95 -0.05 -17.21
N ASP A 37 -7.07 -0.47 -17.81
CA ASP A 37 -7.00 -1.12 -19.10
C ASP A 37 -6.33 -0.11 -20.04
N THR A 38 -5.06 -0.36 -20.36
CA THR A 38 -4.30 0.20 -21.49
C THR A 38 -4.73 1.59 -21.99
N GLU A 39 -4.26 2.67 -21.34
CA GLU A 39 -4.44 4.05 -21.86
C GLU A 39 -3.19 4.90 -21.54
N PRO A 40 -2.72 5.78 -22.47
CA PRO A 40 -1.32 6.14 -22.60
C PRO A 40 -0.83 7.11 -21.50
N ALA A 41 0.45 6.98 -21.20
CA ALA A 41 1.34 7.81 -20.35
C ALA A 41 0.67 8.82 -19.40
N PRO A 42 0.84 8.68 -18.06
CA PRO A 42 0.25 9.60 -17.10
C PRO A 42 0.77 11.02 -17.28
N ALA A 43 -0.15 11.99 -17.21
CA ALA A 43 0.18 13.41 -17.35
C ALA A 43 1.08 13.90 -16.18
N PRO A 44 1.92 14.92 -16.40
CA PRO A 44 2.86 15.45 -15.38
C PRO A 44 2.22 15.89 -14.04
N ARG A 45 0.90 16.13 -14.03
CA ARG A 45 0.15 16.52 -12.81
C ARG A 45 -0.02 15.39 -11.81
N ASP A 46 0.01 14.13 -12.24
CA ASP A 46 -0.17 12.99 -11.32
C ASP A 46 1.13 12.74 -10.52
N ILE A 47 2.29 12.97 -11.14
CA ILE A 47 3.61 12.79 -10.52
C ILE A 47 3.81 13.77 -9.34
N ALA A 48 3.38 15.02 -9.49
CA ALA A 48 3.48 16.02 -8.40
C ALA A 48 2.58 15.69 -7.19
N ARG A 49 1.47 14.98 -7.41
CA ARG A 49 0.62 14.49 -6.31
C ARG A 49 1.28 13.31 -5.61
N LEU A 50 1.83 12.38 -6.39
CA LEU A 50 2.55 11.23 -5.86
C LEU A 50 3.77 11.66 -5.04
N SER A 51 4.56 12.63 -5.50
CA SER A 51 5.69 13.16 -4.72
C SER A 51 5.23 13.80 -3.41
N SER A 52 4.14 14.59 -3.43
CA SER A 52 3.58 15.20 -2.23
C SER A 52 3.03 14.16 -1.24
N ASP A 53 2.40 13.09 -1.73
CA ASP A 53 1.91 12.00 -0.90
C ASP A 53 3.08 11.21 -0.29
N LEU A 54 4.16 11.00 -1.04
CA LEU A 54 5.38 10.36 -0.59
C LEU A 54 6.07 11.19 0.51
N THR A 55 6.24 12.52 0.34
CA THR A 55 6.74 13.40 1.41
C THR A 55 5.88 13.29 2.66
N ARG A 56 4.54 13.33 2.50
CA ARG A 56 3.61 13.25 3.64
C ARG A 56 3.77 11.94 4.40
N LEU A 57 3.82 10.82 3.70
CA LEU A 57 3.97 9.49 4.29
C LEU A 57 5.35 9.29 4.94
N HIS A 58 6.41 9.87 4.36
CA HIS A 58 7.75 9.84 4.94
C HIS A 58 7.78 10.54 6.31
N VAL A 59 7.20 11.74 6.40
CA VAL A 59 7.09 12.49 7.65
C VAL A 59 6.24 11.73 8.67
N GLU A 60 5.14 11.12 8.24
CA GLU A 60 4.28 10.32 9.13
C GLU A 60 4.99 9.07 9.66
N LEU A 61 5.75 8.36 8.81
CA LEU A 61 6.57 7.23 9.22
C LEU A 61 7.60 7.63 10.27
N GLU A 62 8.29 8.75 10.08
CA GLU A 62 9.29 9.22 11.03
C GLU A 62 8.66 9.63 12.37
N ALA A 63 7.51 10.31 12.33
CA ALA A 63 6.73 10.62 13.52
C ALA A 63 6.29 9.35 14.28
N LEU A 64 5.85 8.31 13.55
CA LEU A 64 5.46 7.02 14.11
C LEU A 64 6.65 6.22 14.66
N ARG A 65 7.87 6.40 14.14
CA ARG A 65 9.09 5.79 14.70
C ARG A 65 9.46 6.34 16.07
N VAL A 66 9.13 7.59 16.36
CA VAL A 66 9.42 8.21 17.67
C VAL A 66 8.25 8.09 18.64
N SER A 67 7.02 7.89 18.14
CA SER A 67 5.81 7.77 18.94
C SER A 67 5.85 6.61 19.97
N ARG A 68 5.16 6.81 21.10
CA ARG A 68 4.95 5.79 22.16
C ARG A 68 3.48 5.36 22.28
N ALA A 69 2.65 5.68 21.29
CA ALA A 69 1.23 5.36 21.33
C ALA A 69 0.97 3.84 21.29
N ALA A 70 -0.11 3.39 21.94
CA ALA A 70 -0.46 1.97 22.08
C ALA A 70 -0.70 1.24 20.74
N ALA A 71 -1.00 1.96 19.66
CA ALA A 71 -1.24 1.40 18.32
C ALA A 71 -0.08 1.63 17.33
N ARG A 72 1.10 2.03 17.83
CA ARG A 72 2.25 2.41 16.99
C ARG A 72 2.65 1.34 15.99
N VAL A 73 2.78 0.09 16.41
CA VAL A 73 3.25 -1.01 15.53
C VAL A 73 2.30 -1.23 14.35
N HIS A 74 0.99 -1.20 14.61
CA HIS A 74 -0.02 -1.36 13.55
C HIS A 74 -0.03 -0.17 12.60
N ARG A 75 0.02 1.06 13.11
CA ARG A 75 0.08 2.27 12.29
C ARG A 75 1.35 2.32 11.46
N LEU A 76 2.49 1.97 12.05
CA LEU A 76 3.76 1.90 11.34
C LEU A 76 3.67 0.91 10.17
N ARG A 77 3.17 -0.31 10.40
CA ARG A 77 2.99 -1.30 9.31
C ARG A 77 2.05 -0.80 8.22
N ALA A 78 0.90 -0.23 8.58
CA ALA A 78 -0.06 0.28 7.61
C ALA A 78 0.52 1.44 6.77
N THR A 79 1.26 2.34 7.42
CA THR A 79 1.91 3.47 6.75
C THR A 79 3.05 3.00 5.86
N THR A 80 3.82 1.98 6.28
CA THR A 80 4.87 1.36 5.46
C THR A 80 4.29 0.74 4.19
N LEU A 81 3.17 0.01 4.29
CA LEU A 81 2.50 -0.56 3.12
C LEU A 81 2.00 0.53 2.15
N ALA A 82 1.37 1.57 2.69
CA ALA A 82 0.92 2.71 1.88
C ALA A 82 2.09 3.44 1.20
N TYR A 83 3.25 3.49 1.86
CA TYR A 83 4.47 4.08 1.31
C TYR A 83 5.01 3.26 0.13
N ASP A 84 5.08 1.93 0.28
CA ASP A 84 5.52 1.03 -0.78
C ASP A 84 4.55 1.07 -1.99
N ASP A 85 3.24 1.15 -1.76
CA ASP A 85 2.23 1.31 -2.83
C ASP A 85 2.40 2.63 -3.62
N VAL A 86 2.71 3.74 -2.93
CA VAL A 86 2.95 5.04 -3.57
C VAL A 86 4.25 5.02 -4.36
N LEU A 87 5.30 4.39 -3.85
CA LEU A 87 6.54 4.24 -4.59
C LEU A 87 6.38 3.36 -5.83
N GLU A 88 5.63 2.26 -5.75
CA GLU A 88 5.29 1.44 -6.93
C GLU A 88 4.56 2.30 -7.98
N SER A 89 3.60 3.12 -7.54
CA SER A 89 2.89 4.06 -8.41
C SER A 89 3.83 5.08 -9.07
N CYS A 90 4.82 5.59 -8.34
CA CYS A 90 5.87 6.46 -8.88
C CYS A 90 6.73 5.75 -9.93
N CYS A 91 7.16 4.51 -9.65
CA CYS A 91 7.94 3.70 -10.58
C CYS A 91 7.20 3.45 -11.89
N ILE A 92 5.90 3.12 -11.80
CA ILE A 92 5.03 2.94 -12.97
C ILE A 92 4.88 4.26 -13.74
N ALA A 93 4.68 5.38 -13.04
CA ALA A 93 4.49 6.68 -13.66
C ALA A 93 5.74 7.18 -14.40
N LEU A 94 6.93 6.90 -13.85
CA LEU A 94 8.22 7.23 -14.45
C LEU A 94 8.76 6.14 -15.39
N GLN A 95 8.03 5.04 -15.58
CA GLN A 95 8.41 3.90 -16.43
C GLN A 95 9.77 3.28 -16.07
N VAL A 96 10.11 3.28 -14.78
CA VAL A 96 11.37 2.73 -14.24
C VAL A 96 11.24 1.22 -13.95
N THR A 97 10.07 0.63 -14.19
CA THR A 97 9.64 -0.68 -13.67
C THR A 97 10.07 -1.90 -14.51
N ASP A 98 11.25 -1.90 -15.12
CA ASP A 98 11.77 -3.13 -15.73
C ASP A 98 12.33 -4.08 -14.65
N GLY A 99 11.43 -4.76 -13.91
CA GLY A 99 11.77 -5.97 -13.14
C GLY A 99 11.68 -5.92 -11.60
N LEU A 100 11.03 -4.93 -11.00
CA LEU A 100 10.89 -4.87 -9.53
C LEU A 100 9.85 -5.88 -9.00
N PRO A 101 10.16 -6.67 -7.96
CA PRO A 101 9.23 -7.61 -7.35
C PRO A 101 8.10 -6.87 -6.61
N PRO A 102 6.87 -7.42 -6.60
CA PRO A 102 5.71 -6.74 -6.03
C PRO A 102 5.64 -6.82 -4.50
N ARG A 103 5.19 -5.69 -3.95
CA ARG A 103 4.34 -5.50 -2.75
C ARG A 103 4.97 -5.41 -1.37
N GLU A 104 6.16 -5.93 -1.15
CA GLU A 104 6.88 -5.71 0.12
C GLU A 104 8.37 -5.55 -0.16
N TRP A 105 8.86 -4.32 -0.04
CA TRP A 105 10.29 -4.05 -0.17
C TRP A 105 10.97 -4.10 1.19
N SER A 106 12.14 -4.74 1.20
CA SER A 106 13.08 -4.56 2.28
C SER A 106 13.47 -3.08 2.40
N SER A 107 14.00 -2.69 3.57
CA SER A 107 14.48 -1.32 3.77
C SER A 107 15.58 -0.91 2.79
N VAL A 108 16.34 -1.88 2.26
CA VAL A 108 17.43 -1.64 1.30
C VAL A 108 16.85 -1.44 -0.09
N GLU A 109 15.98 -2.34 -0.55
CA GLU A 109 15.30 -2.21 -1.86
C GLU A 109 14.50 -0.90 -1.94
N ARG A 110 13.85 -0.49 -0.84
CA ARG A 110 13.16 0.80 -0.78
C ARG A 110 14.11 1.98 -1.03
N LEU A 111 15.30 1.98 -0.42
CA LEU A 111 16.30 3.03 -0.64
C LEU A 111 16.83 3.02 -2.07
N GLU A 112 17.02 1.84 -2.66
CA GLU A 112 17.43 1.72 -4.07
C GLU A 112 16.35 2.28 -5.01
N VAL A 113 15.07 1.98 -4.75
CA VAL A 113 13.94 2.51 -5.51
C VAL A 113 13.83 4.03 -5.36
N GLU A 114 13.95 4.55 -4.13
CA GLU A 114 13.98 5.99 -3.87
C GLU A 114 15.09 6.68 -4.67
N ALA A 115 16.31 6.14 -4.64
CA ALA A 115 17.44 6.66 -5.42
C ALA A 115 17.16 6.62 -6.94
N THR A 116 16.58 5.52 -7.43
CA THR A 116 16.25 5.41 -8.86
C THR A 116 15.18 6.41 -9.28
N LEU A 117 14.20 6.70 -8.40
CA LEU A 117 13.19 7.72 -8.64
C LEU A 117 13.77 9.15 -8.61
N GLU A 118 14.74 9.41 -7.72
CA GLU A 118 15.49 10.66 -7.71
C GLU A 118 16.28 10.88 -9.00
N GLU A 119 16.96 9.85 -9.51
CA GLU A 119 17.67 9.87 -10.79
C GLU A 119 16.71 10.09 -11.97
N ALA A 120 15.50 9.53 -11.91
CA ALA A 120 14.43 9.77 -12.87
C ALA A 120 13.80 11.18 -12.77
N GLY A 121 14.24 11.99 -11.80
CA GLY A 121 13.88 13.40 -11.67
C GLY A 121 12.76 13.71 -10.67
N LEU A 122 12.30 12.72 -9.90
CA LEU A 122 11.34 12.92 -8.82
C LEU A 122 12.09 13.45 -7.58
N ARG A 123 11.68 14.60 -7.02
CA ARG A 123 12.28 15.16 -5.79
C ARG A 123 11.18 15.43 -4.77
N TRP A 124 11.41 15.08 -3.50
CA TRP A 124 10.40 15.17 -2.44
C TRP A 124 10.99 15.39 -1.04
#